data_AF-X0YDP3-F1
#
_entry.id   AF-X0YDP3-F1
#
_cell.length_a   1.000
_cell.length_b   1.000
_cell.length_c   1.000
_cell.angle_alpha   90.00
_cell.angle_beta   90.00
_cell.angle_gamma   90.00
#
_symmetry.space_group_name_H-M   'P 1'
#
loop_
_entity.id
_entity.type
_entity.pdbx_description
1 polymer ?
#
loop_
_entity_poly.entity_id
_entity_poly.type
_entity_poly.pdbx_seq_one_letter_code
_entity_poly.pdbx_strand_id
1 'polypeptide(L)'
;MKHHPEIDKYAGLSSPIHNWDPRAKLIAILCLIVAIVLIPDLEIALIGLAIALTLVLISRIPPSFILKHMIGVTMFILPLFVIISLTPSGGIEHASL
;
A
#
# COMPACT_ATOMS: atom_id res chain seq x y z
N MET A 1 -16.02 7.49 31.03
CA MET A 1 -15.06 7.25 29.95
C MET A 1 -15.48 5.98 29.24
N LYS A 2 -16.13 6.08 28.06
CA LYS A 2 -16.61 4.90 27.33
C LYS A 2 -15.39 4.24 26.69
N HIS A 3 -14.95 3.10 27.22
CA HIS A 3 -14.00 2.26 26.53
C HIS A 3 -14.69 1.73 25.27
N HIS A 4 -14.12 2.05 24.10
CA HIS A 4 -14.55 1.49 22.83
C HIS A 4 -13.56 0.37 22.47
N PRO A 5 -13.80 -0.87 22.91
CA PRO A 5 -12.87 -1.99 22.73
C PRO A 5 -12.59 -2.30 21.26
N GLU A 6 -13.43 -1.82 20.34
CA GLU A 6 -13.28 -2.01 18.90
C GLU A 6 -12.16 -1.17 18.28
N ILE A 7 -11.92 0.04 18.81
CA ILE A 7 -10.89 0.96 18.30
C ILE A 7 -9.52 0.63 18.88
N ASP A 8 -9.49 0.10 20.11
CA ASP A 8 -8.27 -0.17 20.88
C ASP A 8 -7.74 -1.62 20.72
N LYS A 9 -8.46 -2.46 19.96
CA LYS A 9 -8.19 -3.90 19.81
C LYS A 9 -6.77 -4.25 19.35
N TYR A 10 -6.12 -3.32 18.64
CA TYR A 10 -4.76 -3.50 18.10
C TYR A 10 -3.75 -2.48 18.65
N ALA A 11 -4.15 -1.61 19.58
CA ALA A 11 -3.26 -0.63 20.22
C ALA A 11 -2.32 -1.28 21.24
N GLY A 12 -2.71 -2.43 21.82
CA GLY A 12 -1.89 -3.19 22.76
C GLY A 12 -0.87 -4.14 22.12
N LEU A 13 -0.78 -4.20 20.78
CA LEU A 13 0.18 -5.07 20.09
C LEU A 13 1.60 -4.54 20.26
N SER A 14 2.42 -5.23 21.05
CA SER A 14 3.83 -4.92 21.22
C SER A 14 4.66 -5.39 20.02
N SER A 15 4.78 -4.54 18.99
CA SER A 15 5.74 -4.71 17.89
C SER A 15 6.77 -3.57 17.85
N PRO A 16 7.99 -3.81 17.31
CA PRO A 16 9.01 -2.77 17.21
C PRO A 16 8.53 -1.54 16.44
N ILE A 17 7.70 -1.76 15.41
CA ILE A 17 7.10 -0.70 14.61
C ILE A 17 6.00 0.03 15.38
N HIS A 18 5.27 -0.65 16.27
CA HIS A 18 4.24 0.02 17.08
C HIS A 18 4.83 1.08 18.02
N ASN A 19 6.03 0.83 18.54
CA ASN A 19 6.74 1.72 19.48
C ASN A 19 7.44 2.93 18.83
N TRP A 20 7.45 3.04 17.50
CA TRP A 20 8.01 4.21 16.83
C TRP A 20 7.12 5.45 17.04
N ASP A 21 7.77 6.62 17.14
CA ASP A 21 7.11 7.92 17.12
C ASP A 21 6.11 7.99 15.95
N PRO A 22 4.79 8.18 16.20
CA PRO A 22 3.77 8.11 15.16
C PRO A 22 4.03 9.04 13.96
N ARG A 23 4.64 10.21 14.24
CA ARG A 23 5.06 11.21 13.25
C ARG A 23 6.16 10.68 12.31
N ALA A 24 7.19 10.03 12.85
CA ALA A 24 8.25 9.43 12.04
C ALA A 24 7.71 8.29 11.16
N LYS A 25 6.78 7.49 11.69
CA LYS A 25 6.09 6.43 10.94
C LYS A 25 5.29 6.97 9.76
N LEU A 26 4.54 8.06 9.96
CA LEU A 26 3.78 8.71 8.88
C LEU A 26 4.71 9.23 7.78
N ILE A 27 5.80 9.91 8.14
CA ILE A 27 6.78 10.42 7.17
C ILE A 27 7.41 9.26 6.40
N ALA A 28 7.82 8.19 7.09
CA ALA A 28 8.42 7.02 6.45
C ALA A 28 7.48 6.34 5.44
N ILE A 29 6.22 6.14 5.80
CA ILE A 29 5.21 5.55 4.90
C ILE A 29 4.96 6.47 3.70
N LEU A 30 4.84 7.78 3.92
CA LEU A 30 4.64 8.74 2.83
C LEU A 30 5.82 8.73 1.85
N CYS A 31 7.05 8.75 2.37
CA CYS A 31 8.25 8.65 1.55
C CYS A 31 8.29 7.34 0.75
N LEU A 32 7.92 6.22 1.37
CA LEU A 32 7.85 4.92 0.68
C LEU A 32 6.83 4.94 -0.47
N ILE A 33 5.63 5.50 -0.24
CA ILE A 33 4.60 5.62 -1.27
C ILE A 33 5.10 6.48 -2.44
N VAL A 34 5.65 7.67 -2.17
CA VAL A 34 6.18 8.57 -3.20
C VAL A 34 7.31 7.90 -3.99
N ALA A 35 8.22 7.22 -3.29
CA ALA A 35 9.32 6.51 -3.93
C ALA A 35 8.82 5.43 -4.90
N ILE A 36 7.84 4.62 -4.49
CA ILE A 36 7.27 3.56 -5.33
C ILE A 36 6.51 4.14 -6.53
N VAL A 37 5.72 5.19 -6.34
CA VAL A 37 4.93 5.81 -7.41
C VAL A 37 5.80 6.47 -8.49
N LEU A 38 7.00 6.94 -8.12
CA LEU A 38 7.91 7.61 -9.06
C LEU A 38 8.73 6.63 -9.92
N ILE A 39 8.69 5.33 -9.62
CA ILE A 39 9.45 4.31 -10.32
C ILE A 39 8.68 3.87 -11.59
N PRO A 40 9.27 4.02 -12.80
CA PRO A 40 8.66 3.55 -14.04
C PRO A 40 8.89 2.05 -14.28
N ASP A 41 9.99 1.50 -13.74
CA ASP A 41 10.40 0.12 -13.97
C ASP A 41 9.70 -0.85 -13.01
N LEU A 42 8.99 -1.83 -13.58
CA LEU A 42 8.27 -2.84 -12.82
C LEU A 42 9.19 -3.64 -11.88
N GLU A 43 10.41 -3.95 -12.31
CA GLU A 43 11.39 -4.70 -11.50
C GLU A 43 11.78 -3.95 -10.22
N ILE A 44 12.03 -2.64 -10.32
CA ILE A 44 12.39 -1.81 -9.18
C ILE A 44 11.16 -1.62 -8.27
N ALA A 45 9.96 -1.52 -8.85
CA ALA A 45 8.71 -1.47 -8.09
C ALA A 45 8.48 -2.76 -7.27
N LEU A 46 8.84 -3.93 -7.80
CA LEU A 46 8.76 -5.21 -7.06
C LEU A 46 9.71 -5.24 -5.85
N ILE A 47 10.88 -4.63 -5.94
CA ILE A 47 11.79 -4.48 -4.78
C ILE A 47 11.12 -3.59 -3.72
N GLY A 48 10.51 -2.47 -4.14
CA GLY A 48 9.73 -1.61 -3.23
C GLY A 48 8.58 -2.36 -2.55
N LEU A 49 7.87 -3.22 -3.29
CA LEU A 49 6.83 -4.09 -2.74
C LEU A 49 7.39 -5.08 -1.72
N ALA A 50 8.53 -5.70 -2.00
CA ALA A 50 9.18 -6.61 -1.06
C ALA A 50 9.55 -5.91 0.26
N ILE A 51 10.09 -4.69 0.18
CA ILE A 51 10.40 -3.85 1.36
C ILE A 51 9.12 -3.55 2.16
N ALA A 52 8.05 -3.15 1.47
CA ALA A 52 6.76 -2.88 2.12
C ALA A 52 6.20 -4.12 2.83
N LEU A 53 6.26 -5.29 2.19
CA LEU A 53 5.84 -6.57 2.77
C LEU A 53 6.69 -6.93 3.99
N THR A 54 8.01 -6.75 3.95
CA THR A 54 8.89 -6.97 5.10
C THR A 54 8.51 -6.06 6.27
N LEU A 55 8.19 -4.79 6.01
CA LEU A 55 7.70 -3.84 7.03
C LEU A 55 6.39 -4.32 7.68
N VAL A 56 5.47 -4.84 6.88
CA VAL A 56 4.20 -5.40 7.36
C VAL A 56 4.44 -6.63 8.24
N LEU A 57 5.34 -7.53 7.84
CA LEU A 57 5.70 -8.72 8.62
C LEU A 57 6.33 -8.32 9.97
N ILE A 58 7.25 -7.36 9.98
CA ILE A 58 7.87 -6.83 11.22
C ILE A 58 6.80 -6.18 12.13
N SER A 59 5.74 -5.60 11.54
CA SER A 59 4.67 -4.94 12.29
C SER A 59 3.80 -5.92 13.09
N ARG A 60 3.86 -7.24 12.79
CA ARG A 60 3.06 -8.30 13.43
C ARG A 60 1.56 -8.05 13.39
N ILE A 61 1.08 -7.39 12.33
CA ILE A 61 -0.34 -7.13 12.15
C ILE A 61 -0.99 -8.44 11.65
N PRO A 62 -2.10 -8.89 12.26
CA PRO A 62 -2.77 -10.10 11.80
C PRO A 62 -3.23 -9.97 10.33
N PRO A 63 -2.94 -10.96 9.46
CA PRO A 63 -3.21 -10.86 8.02
C PRO A 63 -4.70 -10.71 7.71
N SER A 64 -5.58 -11.29 8.54
CA SER A 64 -7.03 -11.10 8.43
C SER A 64 -7.47 -9.65 8.55
N PHE A 65 -6.76 -8.85 9.36
CA PHE A 65 -7.01 -7.41 9.46
C PHE A 65 -6.62 -6.69 8.18
N ILE A 66 -5.45 -7.02 7.62
CA ILE A 66 -4.95 -6.41 6.39
C ILE A 66 -5.89 -6.72 5.22
N LEU A 67 -6.23 -8.00 5.01
CA LEU A 67 -7.12 -8.42 3.93
C LEU A 67 -8.51 -7.78 4.03
N LYS A 68 -9.05 -7.64 5.25
CA LYS A 68 -10.33 -6.96 5.48
C LYS A 68 -10.31 -5.48 5.07
N HIS A 69 -9.18 -4.80 5.20
CA HIS A 69 -9.05 -3.41 4.75
C HIS A 69 -8.73 -3.32 3.26
N MET A 70 -7.95 -4.27 2.73
CA MET A 70 -7.62 -4.33 1.31
C MET A 70 -8.85 -4.55 0.43
N ILE A 71 -9.88 -5.27 0.89
CA ILE A 71 -11.07 -5.55 0.07
C ILE A 71 -11.73 -4.26 -0.47
N GLY A 72 -11.83 -3.21 0.35
CA GLY A 72 -12.43 -1.94 -0.07
C GLY A 72 -11.58 -1.22 -1.12
N VAL A 73 -10.26 -1.22 -0.93
CA VAL A 73 -9.31 -0.63 -1.88
C VAL A 73 -9.29 -1.41 -3.19
N THR A 74 -9.22 -2.74 -3.13
CA THR A 74 -9.24 -3.62 -4.30
C THR A 74 -10.54 -3.46 -5.08
N MET A 75 -11.69 -3.40 -4.41
CA MET A 75 -12.98 -3.19 -5.06
C MET A 75 -13.05 -1.86 -5.83
N PHE A 76 -12.38 -0.82 -5.32
CA PHE A 76 -12.28 0.47 -6.00
C PHE A 76 -11.29 0.46 -7.18
N ILE A 77 -10.14 -0.20 -7.03
CA ILE A 77 -9.09 -0.26 -8.07
C ILE A 77 -9.47 -1.20 -9.23
N LEU A 78 -10.21 -2.29 -8.94
CA LEU A 78 -10.57 -3.31 -9.93
C LEU A 78 -11.22 -2.75 -11.22
N PRO A 79 -12.25 -1.87 -11.18
CA PRO A 79 -12.80 -1.29 -12.40
C PRO A 79 -11.79 -0.42 -13.16
N LEU A 80 -10.93 0.35 -12.48
CA LEU A 80 -9.89 1.14 -13.13
C LEU A 80 -8.86 0.24 -13.83
N PHE A 81 -8.46 -0.85 -13.18
CA PHE A 81 -7.57 -1.85 -13.76
C PHE A 81 -8.17 -2.48 -15.02
N VAL A 82 -9.47 -2.81 -15.00
CA VAL A 82 -10.17 -3.34 -16.18
C VAL A 82 -10.19 -2.32 -17.31
N ILE A 83 -10.48 -1.05 -17.03
CA ILE A 83 -10.48 0.02 -18.05
C ILE A 83 -9.08 0.19 -18.65
N ILE A 84 -8.02 0.28 -17.82
CA ILE A 84 -6.64 0.45 -18.29
C ILE A 84 -6.20 -0.76 -19.13
N SER A 85 -6.51 -1.98 -18.68
CA SER A 85 -6.13 -3.21 -19.38
C SER A 85 -6.86 -3.38 -20.72
N LEU A 86 -8.12 -2.96 -20.80
CA LEU A 86 -8.91 -2.98 -22.03
C LEU A 86 -8.62 -1.79 -22.95
N THR A 87 -7.98 -0.73 -22.46
CA THR A 87 -7.58 0.40 -23.29
C THR A 87 -6.45 -0.06 -24.21
N PRO A 88 -6.68 -0.14 -25.53
CA PRO A 88 -5.60 -0.43 -26.46
C PRO A 88 -4.55 0.67 -26.27
N SER A 89 -3.27 0.30 -26.10
CA SER A 89 -2.19 1.28 -26.12
C SER A 89 -2.35 2.06 -27.41
N GLY A 90 -2.73 3.33 -27.32
CA GLY A 90 -2.87 4.19 -28.49
C GLY A 90 -1.56 4.15 -29.23
N GLY A 91 -1.54 3.40 -30.33
CA GLY A 91 -0.41 3.35 -31.23
C GLY A 91 -0.17 4.79 -31.63
N ILE A 92 0.95 5.34 -31.19
CA ILE A 92 1.61 6.45 -31.85
C ILE A 92 2.12 5.92 -33.19
N GLU A 93 1.19 5.57 -34.06
CA GLU A 93 1.41 5.22 -35.44
C GLU A 93 1.47 6.54 -36.19
N HIS A 94 2.69 6.94 -36.56
CA HIS A 94 2.97 7.87 -37.66
C HIS A 94 2.58 9.35 -37.49
N ALA A 95 3.24 10.05 -36.54
CA ALA A 95 3.55 11.46 -36.72
C ALA A 95 4.93 11.59 -37.41
N SER A 96 5.01 11.06 -38.64
CA SER A 96 6.11 11.25 -39.57
C SER A 96 5.52 11.49 -40.96
N LEU A 97 4.93 12.67 -41.15
CA LEU A 97 4.71 13.32 -42.45
C LEU A 97 4.89 14.83 -42.26
#